data_AF-A0A1Y2GZZ9-F1
#
_entry.id   AF-A0A1Y2GZZ9-F1
#
_cell.length_a   1.000
_cell.length_b   1.000
_cell.length_c   1.000
_cell.angle_alpha   90.00
_cell.angle_beta   90.00
_cell.angle_gamma   90.00
#
_symmetry.space_group_name_H-M   'P 1'
#
loop_
_entity.id
_entity.type
_entity.pdbx_description
1 polymer ?
#
loop_
_entity_poly.entity_id
_entity_poly.type
_entity_poly.pdbx_seq_one_letter_code
_entity_poly.pdbx_strand_id
1 'polypeptide(L)'
;MVVLSLRNLILSVSLATFATLTPFSNAAPTPPVPQVDACGVLGFMNSSSITYDDVSACYKAIPYDPVVASATLKTLHAFFNDNYVFCDSALTPDLKVPFSCPPVDIVKEFERIGQTKYTGDYSFHLDVSRAINGLYDTHASYNSKL
;
A
#
# COMPACT_ATOMS: atom_id res chain seq x y z
N MET A 1 64.94 -8.75 -0.75
CA MET A 1 65.24 -7.49 -1.48
C MET A 1 64.73 -7.63 -2.91
N VAL A 2 63.59 -7.00 -3.23
CA VAL A 2 63.36 -6.27 -4.49
C VAL A 2 62.32 -5.20 -4.12
N VAL A 3 62.72 -3.95 -4.25
CA VAL A 3 61.87 -2.75 -4.16
C VAL A 3 61.59 -2.32 -5.60
N LEU A 4 60.33 -2.07 -5.97
CA LEU A 4 59.88 -1.31 -7.14
C LEU A 4 58.39 -0.98 -6.92
N SER A 5 58.05 0.20 -6.37
CA SER A 5 57.88 1.50 -7.03
C SER A 5 56.48 1.70 -7.63
N LEU A 6 55.75 2.63 -7.00
CA LEU A 6 54.49 3.29 -7.38
C LEU A 6 54.32 3.50 -8.88
N ARG A 7 53.10 3.25 -9.38
CA ARG A 7 52.45 4.12 -10.37
C ARG A 7 50.93 3.96 -10.32
N ASN A 8 50.27 5.06 -9.98
CA ASN A 8 48.82 5.24 -9.96
C ASN A 8 48.18 4.77 -11.27
N LEU A 9 47.19 3.88 -11.19
CA LEU A 9 46.27 3.63 -12.30
C LEU A 9 44.88 4.14 -11.88
N ILE A 10 44.67 5.44 -12.08
CA ILE A 10 43.36 6.07 -11.95
C ILE A 10 42.58 5.66 -13.20
N LEU A 11 41.66 4.70 -13.06
CA LEU A 11 40.67 4.40 -14.09
C LEU A 11 39.61 5.51 -14.07
N SER A 12 39.83 6.53 -14.89
CA SER A 12 38.87 7.57 -15.22
C SER A 12 37.75 6.98 -16.08
N VAL A 13 36.61 6.67 -15.46
CA VAL A 13 35.36 6.39 -16.16
C VAL A 13 34.72 7.73 -16.53
N SER A 14 34.84 8.11 -17.80
CA SER A 14 34.16 9.28 -18.35
C SER A 14 32.66 9.01 -18.45
N LEU A 15 31.86 9.60 -17.55
CA LEU A 15 30.41 9.70 -17.73
C LEU A 15 30.13 10.75 -18.81
N ALA A 16 29.76 10.30 -20.01
CA ALA A 16 29.17 11.17 -21.01
C ALA A 16 27.73 11.52 -20.57
N THR A 17 27.55 12.69 -19.98
CA THR A 17 26.23 13.26 -19.69
C THR A 17 25.62 13.78 -20.99
N PHE A 18 24.74 12.99 -21.60
CA PHE A 18 23.80 13.51 -22.60
C PHE A 18 22.78 14.39 -21.87
N ALA A 19 23.00 15.70 -21.87
CA ALA A 19 21.99 16.67 -21.49
C ALA A 19 20.92 16.71 -22.59
N THR A 20 19.87 15.91 -22.44
CA THR A 20 18.63 16.10 -23.19
C THR A 20 17.97 17.37 -22.70
N LEU A 21 18.06 18.44 -23.50
CA LEU A 21 17.27 19.65 -23.32
C LEU A 21 15.81 19.29 -23.59
N THR A 22 15.07 18.90 -22.56
CA THR A 22 13.62 18.85 -22.61
C THR A 22 13.12 20.29 -22.69
N PRO A 23 12.29 20.65 -23.69
CA PRO A 23 11.65 21.96 -23.69
C PRO A 23 10.77 22.05 -22.42
N PHE A 24 11.06 23.03 -21.56
CA PHE A 24 10.16 23.41 -20.48
C PHE A 24 8.87 23.93 -21.12
N SER A 25 7.84 23.07 -21.16
CA SER A 25 6.50 23.51 -21.48
C SER A 25 6.02 24.40 -20.33
N ASN A 26 5.97 25.71 -20.57
CA ASN A 26 5.33 26.71 -19.70
C ASN A 26 3.80 26.58 -19.77
N ALA A 27 3.26 25.36 -19.67
CA ALA A 27 1.83 25.19 -19.45
C ALA A 27 1.50 25.82 -18.09
N ALA A 28 0.63 26.84 -18.11
CA ALA A 28 0.10 27.42 -16.89
C ALA A 28 -0.47 26.28 -16.02
N PRO A 29 -0.29 26.32 -14.68
CA PRO A 29 -0.92 25.34 -13.80
C PRO A 29 -2.42 25.32 -14.10
N THR A 30 -2.92 24.17 -14.53
CA THR A 30 -4.35 23.98 -14.73
C THR A 30 -5.05 24.37 -13.43
N PRO A 31 -6.10 25.21 -13.46
CA PRO A 31 -6.86 25.51 -12.26
C PRO A 31 -7.24 24.20 -11.56
N PRO A 32 -7.09 24.08 -10.24
CA PRO A 32 -7.56 22.89 -9.53
C PRO A 32 -9.02 22.67 -9.92
N VAL A 33 -9.32 21.52 -10.53
CA VAL A 33 -10.71 21.12 -10.74
C VAL A 33 -11.36 21.12 -9.36
N PRO A 34 -12.50 21.81 -9.15
CA PRO A 34 -13.17 21.79 -7.85
C PRO A 34 -13.46 20.34 -7.48
N GLN A 35 -12.72 19.81 -6.51
CA GLN A 35 -12.93 18.45 -6.05
C GLN A 35 -14.23 18.48 -5.23
N VAL A 36 -15.24 17.75 -5.70
CA VAL A 36 -16.50 17.62 -4.96
C VAL A 36 -16.20 16.93 -3.63
N ASP A 37 -16.48 17.62 -2.52
CA ASP A 37 -16.42 17.03 -1.19
C ASP A 37 -17.60 16.07 -0.99
N ALA A 38 -17.40 14.82 -1.42
CA ALA A 38 -18.43 13.78 -1.34
C ALA A 38 -18.87 13.50 0.10
N CYS A 39 -17.97 13.63 1.07
CA CYS A 39 -18.30 13.46 2.48
C CYS A 39 -19.11 14.64 3.03
N GLY A 40 -18.77 15.86 2.61
CA GLY A 40 -19.59 17.05 2.90
C GLY A 40 -21.00 16.91 2.34
N VAL A 41 -21.14 16.50 1.08
CA VAL A 41 -22.45 16.24 0.44
C VAL A 41 -23.25 15.22 1.25
N LEU A 42 -22.63 14.07 1.57
CA LEU A 42 -23.25 13.02 2.40
C LEU A 42 -23.70 13.57 3.76
N GLY A 43 -22.87 14.40 4.42
CA GLY A 43 -23.16 14.99 5.73
C GLY A 43 -24.37 15.93 5.75
N PHE A 44 -24.76 16.50 4.60
CA PHE A 44 -25.96 17.34 4.47
C PHE A 44 -27.20 16.58 4.00
N MET A 45 -27.09 15.29 3.65
CA MET A 45 -28.23 14.50 3.21
C MET A 45 -29.18 14.13 4.36
N ASN A 46 -30.46 14.02 4.04
CA ASN A 46 -31.42 13.42 4.97
C ASN A 46 -31.11 11.93 5.13
N SER A 47 -31.04 11.43 6.36
CA SER A 47 -30.67 10.04 6.66
C SER A 47 -31.56 9.00 5.98
N SER A 48 -32.84 9.31 5.74
CA SER A 48 -33.78 8.43 5.02
C SER A 48 -33.53 8.34 3.52
N SER A 49 -32.69 9.23 2.98
CA SER A 49 -32.37 9.33 1.55
C SER A 49 -30.95 8.89 1.22
N ILE A 50 -30.14 8.53 2.22
CA ILE A 50 -28.75 8.08 2.02
C ILE A 50 -28.75 6.71 1.34
N THR A 51 -27.99 6.60 0.25
CA THR A 51 -27.77 5.34 -0.47
C THR A 51 -26.37 4.78 -0.18
N TYR A 52 -26.16 3.51 -0.58
CA TYR A 52 -24.82 2.91 -0.56
C TYR A 52 -23.81 3.73 -1.38
N ASP A 53 -24.23 4.25 -2.54
CA ASP A 53 -23.33 4.97 -3.44
C ASP A 53 -22.87 6.30 -2.84
N ASP A 54 -23.73 6.99 -2.09
CA ASP A 54 -23.36 8.23 -1.38
C ASP A 54 -22.26 7.95 -0.34
N VAL A 55 -22.43 6.89 0.44
CA VAL A 55 -21.44 6.45 1.44
C VAL A 55 -20.14 5.98 0.77
N SER A 56 -20.26 5.17 -0.28
CA SER A 56 -19.12 4.66 -1.05
C SER A 56 -18.31 5.80 -1.68
N ALA A 57 -19.00 6.83 -2.20
CA ALA A 57 -18.37 7.99 -2.79
C ALA A 57 -17.57 8.79 -1.76
N CYS A 58 -18.11 8.99 -0.55
CA CYS A 58 -17.36 9.63 0.54
C CYS A 58 -16.07 8.88 0.86
N TYR A 59 -16.12 7.58 1.15
CA TYR A 59 -14.91 6.82 1.47
C TYR A 59 -13.88 6.81 0.33
N LYS A 60 -14.34 6.70 -0.92
CA LYS A 60 -13.45 6.71 -2.10
C LYS A 60 -12.85 8.09 -2.41
N ALA A 61 -13.42 9.17 -1.86
CA ALA A 61 -12.91 10.52 -2.04
C ALA A 61 -11.71 10.84 -1.13
N ILE A 62 -11.46 10.03 -0.09
CA ILE A 62 -10.33 10.23 0.83
C ILE A 62 -9.02 9.94 0.08
N PRO A 63 -8.10 10.92 -0.02
CA PRO A 63 -6.84 10.74 -0.72
C PRO A 63 -5.92 9.80 0.06
N TYR A 64 -5.12 9.01 -0.66
CA TYR A 64 -4.12 8.15 -0.06
C TYR A 64 -3.03 8.96 0.64
N ASP A 65 -2.75 8.63 1.91
CA ASP A 65 -1.62 9.17 2.66
C ASP A 65 -0.51 8.10 2.81
N PRO A 66 0.64 8.26 2.14
CA PRO A 66 1.72 7.28 2.20
C PRO A 66 2.36 7.17 3.59
N VAL A 67 2.33 8.23 4.40
CA VAL A 67 2.90 8.23 5.76
C VAL A 67 2.03 7.39 6.68
N VAL A 68 0.71 7.62 6.65
CA VAL A 68 -0.26 6.83 7.42
C VAL A 68 -0.22 5.37 6.97
N ALA A 69 -0.29 5.11 5.66
CA ALA A 69 -0.26 3.76 5.11
C ALA A 69 1.01 2.99 5.50
N SER A 70 2.18 3.63 5.43
CA SER A 70 3.45 3.02 5.85
C SER A 70 3.46 2.71 7.35
N ALA A 71 2.98 3.63 8.19
CA ALA A 71 2.89 3.41 9.63
C ALA A 71 1.90 2.28 9.98
N THR A 72 0.77 2.21 9.30
CA THR A 72 -0.21 1.13 9.43
C THR A 72 0.41 -0.21 9.07
N LEU A 73 1.03 -0.34 7.88
CA LEU A 73 1.66 -1.59 7.46
C LEU A 73 2.78 -2.02 8.40
N LYS A 74 3.62 -1.09 8.86
CA LYS A 74 4.67 -1.41 9.84
C LYS A 74 4.09 -2.00 11.12
N THR A 75 2.98 -1.43 11.61
CA THR A 75 2.31 -1.91 12.82
C THR A 75 1.69 -3.29 12.60
N LEU A 76 1.01 -3.49 11.47
CA LEU A 76 0.42 -4.78 11.12
C LEU A 76 1.49 -5.86 10.95
N HIS A 77 2.58 -5.54 10.25
CA HIS A 77 3.69 -6.47 10.04
C HIS A 77 4.32 -6.88 11.36
N ALA A 78 4.57 -5.94 12.28
CA ALA A 78 5.09 -6.27 13.61
C ALA A 78 4.09 -7.13 14.42
N PHE A 79 2.80 -6.77 14.41
CA PHE A 79 1.78 -7.54 15.13
C PHE A 79 1.66 -8.97 14.61
N PHE A 80 1.50 -9.16 13.30
CA PHE A 80 1.33 -10.50 12.73
C PHE A 80 2.61 -11.33 12.78
N ASN A 81 3.78 -10.72 12.64
CA ASN A 81 5.05 -11.45 12.76
C ASN A 81 5.31 -11.93 14.20
N ASP A 82 4.97 -11.10 15.19
CA ASP A 82 5.40 -11.36 16.58
C ASP A 82 4.30 -11.95 17.47
N ASN A 83 3.01 -11.75 17.12
CA ASN A 83 1.87 -12.05 18.00
C ASN A 83 0.80 -12.94 17.37
N TYR A 84 0.75 -13.07 16.04
CA TYR A 84 -0.23 -13.94 15.40
C TYR A 84 0.23 -15.40 15.41
N VAL A 85 -0.24 -16.15 16.41
CA VAL A 85 0.20 -17.52 16.68
C VAL A 85 -0.15 -18.54 15.60
N PHE A 86 -1.04 -18.20 14.66
CA PHE A 86 -1.50 -19.11 13.62
C PHE A 86 -0.77 -18.93 12.27
N CYS A 87 0.30 -18.14 12.20
CA CYS A 87 1.11 -17.98 10.98
C CYS A 87 1.48 -19.34 10.33
N ASP A 88 2.03 -20.28 11.10
CA ASP A 88 2.43 -21.60 10.57
C ASP A 88 1.22 -22.44 10.12
N SER A 89 0.10 -22.32 10.83
CA SER A 89 -1.14 -23.02 10.47
C SER A 89 -1.74 -22.46 9.19
N ALA A 90 -1.72 -21.13 9.01
CA ALA A 90 -2.19 -20.46 7.81
C ALA A 90 -1.36 -20.83 6.57
N LEU A 91 -0.10 -21.25 6.75
CA LEU A 91 0.78 -21.71 5.67
C LEU A 91 0.60 -23.20 5.30
N THR A 92 -0.27 -23.93 6.01
CA THR A 92 -0.40 -25.39 5.79
C THR A 92 -1.08 -25.69 4.45
N PRO A 93 -0.41 -26.39 3.52
CA PRO A 93 -1.03 -26.86 2.28
C PRO A 93 -1.88 -28.11 2.54
N ASP A 94 -2.69 -28.48 1.54
CA ASP A 94 -3.39 -29.77 1.49
C ASP A 94 -4.19 -30.10 2.75
N LEU A 95 -5.01 -29.14 3.19
CA LEU A 95 -5.85 -29.29 4.37
C LEU A 95 -6.72 -30.54 4.27
N LYS A 96 -6.94 -31.18 5.42
CA LYS A 96 -7.83 -32.34 5.51
C LYS A 96 -9.27 -31.90 5.30
N VAL A 97 -9.98 -32.66 4.48
CA VAL A 97 -11.45 -32.54 4.31
C VAL A 97 -12.12 -32.53 5.70
N PRO A 98 -13.09 -31.62 5.94
CA PRO A 98 -13.82 -30.78 4.98
C PRO A 98 -13.20 -29.40 4.68
N PHE A 99 -11.99 -29.09 5.18
CA PHE A 99 -11.36 -27.79 4.98
C PHE A 99 -10.68 -27.68 3.60
N SER A 100 -10.76 -26.51 2.97
CA SER A 100 -10.28 -26.32 1.59
C SER A 100 -9.74 -24.91 1.29
N CYS A 101 -9.26 -24.16 2.29
CA CYS A 101 -8.62 -22.87 2.04
C CYS A 101 -7.19 -23.02 1.51
N PRO A 102 -6.73 -22.08 0.65
CA PRO A 102 -5.34 -22.02 0.24
C PRO A 102 -4.42 -21.57 1.40
N PRO A 103 -3.13 -21.93 1.37
CA PRO A 103 -2.13 -21.34 2.26
C PRO A 103 -2.04 -19.83 2.09
N VAL A 104 -1.92 -19.11 3.20
CA VAL A 104 -1.78 -17.65 3.22
C VAL A 104 -0.56 -17.24 4.04
N ASP A 105 0.31 -16.48 3.39
CA ASP A 105 1.46 -15.83 4.01
C ASP A 105 1.13 -14.36 4.23
N ILE A 106 0.58 -14.04 5.40
CA ILE A 106 0.14 -12.67 5.72
C ILE A 106 1.29 -11.66 5.74
N VAL A 107 2.50 -12.12 6.07
CA VAL A 107 3.71 -11.28 6.08
C VAL A 107 4.05 -10.86 4.66
N LYS A 108 4.07 -11.81 3.72
CA LYS A 108 4.26 -11.51 2.28
C LYS A 108 3.12 -10.66 1.70
N GLU A 109 1.89 -10.85 2.13
CA GLU A 109 0.79 -9.98 1.70
C GLU A 109 1.03 -8.52 2.11
N PHE A 110 1.52 -8.27 3.33
CA PHE A 110 1.86 -6.91 3.74
C PHE A 110 3.04 -6.32 2.96
N GLU A 111 4.04 -7.13 2.59
CA GLU A 111 5.12 -6.70 1.69
C GLU A 111 4.57 -6.31 0.31
N ARG A 112 3.67 -7.12 -0.26
CA ARG A 112 3.00 -6.83 -1.54
C ARG A 112 2.19 -5.53 -1.47
N ILE A 113 1.41 -5.34 -0.41
CA ILE A 113 0.61 -4.13 -0.20
C ILE A 113 1.54 -2.91 -0.09
N GLY A 114 2.66 -3.02 0.62
CA GLY A 114 3.65 -1.94 0.73
C GLY A 114 4.31 -1.53 -0.59
N GLN A 115 4.29 -2.41 -1.60
CA GLN A 115 4.81 -2.14 -2.95
C GLN A 115 3.72 -1.69 -3.94
N THR A 116 2.45 -1.77 -3.54
CA THR A 116 1.31 -1.44 -4.40
C THR A 116 1.06 0.08 -4.39
N LYS A 117 0.81 0.64 -5.57
CA LYS A 117 0.47 2.07 -5.71
C LYS A 117 -1.04 2.26 -5.55
N TYR A 118 -1.44 2.97 -4.51
CA TYR A 118 -2.84 3.33 -4.28
C TYR A 118 -3.08 4.80 -4.62
N THR A 119 -4.25 5.08 -5.18
CA THR A 119 -4.71 6.45 -5.47
C THR A 119 -5.65 7.00 -4.40
N GLY A 120 -6.22 6.14 -3.56
CA GLY A 120 -7.18 6.52 -2.53
C GLY A 120 -7.00 5.65 -1.29
N ASP A 121 -7.36 6.21 -0.14
CA ASP A 121 -7.15 5.57 1.15
C ASP A 121 -8.04 4.32 1.32
N TYR A 122 -9.28 4.40 0.82
CA TYR A 122 -10.21 3.27 0.81
C TYR A 122 -9.64 2.02 0.12
N SER A 123 -8.96 2.16 -1.03
CA SER A 123 -8.43 1.00 -1.74
C SER A 123 -7.25 0.35 -1.03
N PHE A 124 -6.43 1.15 -0.33
CA PHE A 124 -5.38 0.64 0.55
C PHE A 124 -5.97 -0.17 1.71
N HIS A 125 -6.90 0.41 2.47
CA HIS A 125 -7.51 -0.28 3.62
C HIS A 125 -8.34 -1.50 3.21
N LEU A 126 -8.98 -1.47 2.03
CA LEU A 126 -9.69 -2.63 1.49
C LEU A 126 -8.73 -3.77 1.14
N ASP A 127 -7.54 -3.48 0.60
CA ASP A 127 -6.53 -4.52 0.30
C ASP A 127 -6.00 -5.16 1.61
N VAL A 128 -5.72 -4.34 2.62
CA VAL A 128 -5.35 -4.82 3.96
C VAL A 128 -6.44 -5.71 4.58
N SER A 129 -7.70 -5.27 4.51
CA SER A 129 -8.84 -6.04 5.02
C SER A 129 -8.97 -7.39 4.30
N ARG A 130 -8.79 -7.41 2.99
CA ARG A 130 -8.83 -8.64 2.19
C ARG A 130 -7.69 -9.59 2.52
N ALA A 131 -6.47 -9.08 2.73
CA ALA A 131 -5.33 -9.90 3.12
C ALA A 131 -5.59 -10.59 4.48
N ILE A 132 -6.08 -9.85 5.47
CA ILE A 132 -6.36 -10.40 6.80
C ILE A 132 -7.56 -11.35 6.79
N ASN A 133 -8.65 -11.01 6.09
CA ASN A 133 -9.79 -11.92 5.95
C ASN A 133 -9.41 -13.18 5.14
N GLY A 134 -8.40 -13.09 4.28
CA GLY A 134 -7.83 -14.21 3.55
C GLY A 134 -7.18 -15.26 4.44
N LEU A 135 -6.88 -14.96 5.70
CA LEU A 135 -6.42 -15.97 6.67
C LEU A 135 -7.50 -17.02 7.00
N TYR A 136 -8.77 -16.76 6.66
CA TYR A 136 -9.91 -17.60 7.03
C TYR A 136 -10.02 -17.84 8.55
N ASP A 137 -9.58 -16.87 9.35
CA ASP A 137 -9.62 -16.89 10.81
C ASP A 137 -10.63 -15.86 11.32
N THR A 138 -11.71 -16.34 11.95
CA THR A 138 -12.77 -15.47 12.48
C THR A 138 -12.31 -14.54 13.61
N HIS A 139 -11.13 -14.79 14.20
CA HIS A 139 -10.55 -13.95 15.25
C HIS A 139 -9.60 -12.89 14.66
N ALA A 140 -9.19 -13.05 13.40
CA ALA A 140 -8.34 -12.09 12.70
C ALA A 140 -9.23 -11.19 11.83
N SER A 141 -9.36 -9.93 12.24
CA SER A 141 -10.10 -8.94 11.45
C SER A 141 -9.40 -7.59 11.47
N TYR A 142 -9.64 -6.82 10.41
CA TYR A 142 -9.13 -5.47 10.26
C TYR A 142 -10.28 -4.50 10.07
N ASN A 143 -10.40 -3.56 11.00
CA ASN A 143 -11.37 -2.48 10.94
C ASN A 143 -10.62 -1.17 10.89
N SER A 144 -10.57 -0.54 9.72
CA SER A 144 -10.13 0.85 9.61
C SER A 144 -11.21 1.76 10.16
N LYS A 145 -10.82 2.79 10.91
CA LYS A 145 -11.68 3.94 11.23
C LYS A 145 -11.70 4.84 10.00
N LEU A 146 -12.30 4.37 8.92
CA LEU A 146 -12.72 5.22 7.81
C LEU A 146 -14.12 5.71 8.11
#